data_AF-A0A1Z9RJ93-F1
#
_entry.id   AF-A0A1Z9RJ93-F1
#
_cell.length_a   1.000
_cell.length_b   1.000
_cell.length_c   1.000
_cell.angle_alpha   90.00
_cell.angle_beta   90.00
_cell.angle_gamma   90.00
#
_symmetry.space_group_name_H-M   'P 1'
#
loop_
_entity.id
_entity.type
_entity.pdbx_description
1 polymer ?
#
loop_
_entity_poly.entity_id
_entity_poly.type
_entity_poly.pdbx_seq_one_letter_code
_entity_poly.pdbx_strand_id
1 'polypeptide(L)' 'MEVLLLYKSYFLSAILFFCLVYPIYRFIFIINARRLNRKDFDKMKEKIKKKSLRFSIIITLFFTLFYGLKFF' A
#
# COMPACT_ATOMS: atom_id res chain seq x y z
N MET A 1 13.96 12.11 -26.62
CA MET A 1 12.51 12.17 -26.29
C MET A 1 12.11 11.03 -25.34
N GLU A 2 12.67 9.82 -25.51
CA GLU A 2 12.38 8.64 -24.67
C GLU A 2 12.77 8.78 -23.20
N VAL A 3 13.93 9.38 -22.89
CA VAL A 3 14.38 9.58 -21.50
C VAL A 3 13.41 10.46 -20.69
N LEU A 4 12.81 11.47 -21.34
CA LEU A 4 11.84 12.36 -20.71
C LEU A 4 10.51 11.65 -20.43
N LEU A 5 10.09 10.74 -21.33
CA LEU A 5 8.90 9.91 -21.16
C LEU A 5 9.08 8.89 -20.04
N LEU A 6 10.24 8.22 -19.97
CA LEU A 6 10.60 7.33 -18.87
C LEU A 6 10.55 8.07 -17.52
N TYR A 7 11.17 9.25 -17.42
CA TYR A 7 11.18 10.04 -16.20
C TYR A 7 9.78 10.42 -15.73
N LYS A 8 8.91 10.82 -16.67
CA LYS A 8 7.51 11.16 -16.40
C LYS A 8 6.71 9.95 -15.89
N SER A 9 6.94 8.77 -16.46
CA SER A 9 6.29 7.51 -16.03
C SER A 9 6.74 7.07 -14.63
N TYR A 10 8.03 7.16 -14.31
CA TYR A 10 8.53 6.84 -12.96
C TYR A 10 8.02 7.82 -11.91
N PHE A 11 7.95 9.11 -12.22
CA PHE A 11 7.40 10.12 -11.32
C PHE A 11 5.92 9.87 -11.02
N LEU A 12 5.11 9.57 -12.04
CA LEU A 12 3.70 9.24 -11.85
C LEU A 12 3.50 7.97 -11.02
N SER A 13 4.33 6.96 -11.27
CA SER A 13 4.33 5.70 -10.54
C SER A 13 4.66 5.89 -9.05
N ALA A 14 5.64 6.75 -8.74
CA ALA A 14 5.97 7.11 -7.36
C ALA A 14 4.81 7.84 -6.66
N ILE A 15 4.15 8.78 -7.34
CA ILE A 15 2.96 9.48 -6.80
C ILE A 15 1.83 8.47 -6.51
N LEU A 16 1.57 7.57 -7.46
CA LEU A 16 0.57 6.51 -7.30
C LEU A 16 0.90 5.60 -6.12
N PHE A 17 2.18 5.25 -5.92
CA PHE A 17 2.61 4.49 -4.75
C PHE A 17 2.24 5.20 -3.45
N PHE A 18 2.62 6.47 -3.27
CA PHE A 18 2.27 7.21 -2.04
C PHE A 18 0.75 7.39 -1.87
N CYS A 19 0.01 7.61 -2.96
CA CYS A 19 -1.45 7.71 -2.92
C CYS A 19 -2.13 6.40 -2.55
N LEU A 20 -1.56 5.24 -2.91
CA LEU A 20 -2.16 3.92 -2.68
C LEU A 20 -1.80 3.30 -1.33
N VAL A 21 -0.65 3.63 -0.75
CA VAL A 21 -0.22 3.09 0.56
C VAL A 21 -1.28 3.38 1.64
N TYR A 22 -1.80 4.61 1.72
CA TYR A 22 -2.79 5.00 2.72
C TYR A 22 -4.14 4.27 2.60
N PRO A 23 -4.83 4.24 1.43
CA PRO A 23 -6.09 3.52 1.29
C PRO A 23 -5.92 2.01 1.50
N ILE A 24 -4.81 1.42 1.03
CA ILE A 24 -4.54 -0.02 1.25
C ILE A 24 -4.31 -0.29 2.74
N TYR A 25 -3.54 0.56 3.43
CA TYR A 25 -3.37 0.48 4.89
C TYR A 25 -4.73 0.51 5.60
N ARG A 26 -5.58 1.50 5.26
CA ARG A 26 -6.90 1.67 5.87
C ARG A 26 -7.79 0.46 5.61
N PHE A 27 -7.75 -0.10 4.41
CA PHE A 27 -8.53 -1.28 4.04
C PHE A 27 -8.13 -2.51 4.85
N ILE A 28 -6.83 -2.81 4.95
CA ILE A 28 -6.30 -3.93 5.73
C ILE A 28 -6.62 -3.75 7.21
N PHE A 29 -6.51 -2.51 7.71
CA PHE A 29 -6.82 -2.19 9.10
C PHE A 29 -8.30 -2.44 9.42
N ILE A 30 -9.23 -2.02 8.55
CA ILE A 30 -10.68 -2.24 8.73
C ILE A 30 -11.03 -3.73 8.67
N ILE A 31 -10.41 -4.50 7.77
CA ILE A 31 -10.64 -5.95 7.70
C ILE A 31 -10.20 -6.64 9.00
N ASN A 32 -9.01 -6.31 9.50
CA ASN A 32 -8.53 -6.86 10.77
C ASN A 32 -9.40 -6.41 11.95
N ALA A 33 -9.88 -5.16 11.94
CA ALA A 33 -10.79 -4.64 12.97
C ALA A 33 -12.14 -5.36 12.98
N ARG A 34 -12.70 -5.72 11.82
CA ARG A 34 -13.95 -6.48 11.72
C ARG A 34 -13.81 -7.94 12.19
N ARG A 35 -12.60 -8.51 12.10
CA ARG A 35 -12.34 -9.91 12.46
C ARG A 35 -12.08 -10.11 13.96
N LEU A 36 -11.70 -9.07 14.69
CA LEU A 36 -11.43 -9.14 16.13
C LEU A 36 -12.59 -8.58 16.97
N ASN A 37 -12.85 -9.21 18.11
CA ASN A 37 -13.70 -8.63 19.14
C ASN A 37 -13.10 -7.32 19.69
N ARG A 38 -13.95 -6.36 20.07
CA ARG A 38 -13.52 -5.03 20.59
C ARG A 38 -12.47 -5.13 21.70
N LYS A 39 -12.63 -6.08 22.63
CA LYS A 39 -11.73 -6.27 23.79
C LYS A 39 -10.33 -6.73 23.37
N ASP A 40 -10.23 -7.58 22.35
CA ASP A 40 -8.95 -8.07 21.83
C ASP A 40 -8.29 -7.06 20.88
N PHE A 41 -9.12 -6.27 20.21
CA PHE A 41 -8.66 -5.23 19.29
C PHE A 41 -7.84 -4.16 20.01
N ASP A 42 -8.29 -3.66 21.16
CA ASP A 42 -7.54 -2.60 21.88
C ASP A 42 -6.18 -3.08 22.36
N LYS A 43 -6.05 -4.34 22.80
CA LYS A 43 -4.76 -4.93 23.20
C LYS A 43 -3.80 -5.12 22.02
N MET A 44 -4.33 -5.40 20.81
CA MET A 44 -3.53 -5.67 19.62
C MET A 44 -3.43 -4.51 18.63
N LYS A 45 -4.11 -3.38 18.90
CA LYS A 45 -4.28 -2.25 17.96
C LYS A 45 -2.96 -1.76 17.37
N GLU A 46 -1.95 -1.52 18.21
CA GLU A 46 -0.63 -1.08 17.74
C GLU A 46 0.06 -2.12 16.86
N LYS A 47 -0.02 -3.40 17.24
CA LYS A 47 0.56 -4.52 16.49
C LYS A 47 -0.15 -4.66 15.13
N ILE A 48 -1.47 -4.52 15.10
CA ILE A 48 -2.29 -4.55 13.88
C ILE A 48 -1.97 -3.34 13.00
N LYS A 49 -1.80 -2.13 13.56
CA LYS A 49 -1.39 -0.94 12.79
C LYS A 49 -0.04 -1.18 12.11
N LYS A 50 0.98 -1.60 12.86
CA LYS A 50 2.33 -1.88 12.31
C LYS A 50 2.28 -2.97 11.25
N LYS A 51 1.52 -4.06 11.49
CA LYS A 51 1.35 -5.15 10.53
C LYS A 51 0.64 -4.67 9.26
N SER A 52 -0.46 -3.92 9.39
CA SER A 52 -1.23 -3.40 8.26
C SER A 52 -0.41 -2.43 7.40
N LEU A 53 0.43 -1.60 8.04
CA LEU A 53 1.32 -0.69 7.33
C LEU A 53 2.38 -1.46 6.53
N ARG A 54 3.02 -2.48 7.12
CA ARG A 54 3.95 -3.37 6.40
C ARG A 54 3.29 -4.04 5.20
N PHE A 55 2.09 -4.61 5.37
CA PHE A 55 1.37 -5.23 4.25
C PHE A 55 0.99 -4.22 3.18
N SER A 56 0.57 -3.00 3.56
CA SER A 56 0.24 -1.97 2.58
C SER A 56 1.43 -1.60 1.71
N ILE A 57 2.62 -1.46 2.29
CA ILE A 57 3.85 -1.18 1.55
C ILE A 57 4.16 -2.33 0.60
N ILE A 58 4.14 -3.57 1.09
CA ILE A 58 4.43 -4.77 0.26
C ILE A 58 3.45 -4.86 -0.93
N ILE A 59 2.15 -4.73 -0.69
CA ILE A 59 1.12 -4.82 -1.73
C ILE A 59 1.29 -3.69 -2.74
N THR A 60 1.49 -2.46 -2.27
CA THR A 60 1.66 -1.30 -3.17
C THR A 60 2.93 -1.46 -4.00
N LEU A 61 4.00 -2.00 -3.43
CA LEU A 61 5.25 -2.26 -4.13
C LEU A 61 5.07 -3.34 -5.20
N PHE A 62 4.31 -4.39 -4.90
CA PHE A 62 3.93 -5.42 -5.86
C PHE A 62 3.11 -4.85 -7.02
N PHE A 63 2.11 -4.02 -6.73
CA PHE A 63 1.30 -3.32 -7.75
C PHE A 63 2.15 -2.40 -8.62
N THR A 64 3.09 -1.67 -8.01
CA THR A 64 3.98 -0.74 -8.69
C THR A 64 4.93 -1.46 -9.64
N LEU A 65 5.51 -2.59 -9.21
CA LEU A 65 6.32 -3.46 -10.05
C LEU A 65 5.50 -4.09 -11.18
N PHE A 66 4.30 -4.57 -10.89
CA PHE A 66 3.42 -5.17 -11.89
C PHE A 66 3.01 -4.15 -12.95
N TYR A 67 2.61 -2.94 -12.54
CA TYR A 67 2.31 -1.86 -13.48
C TYR A 67 3.55 -1.41 -14.26
N GLY A 68 4.72 -1.33 -13.61
CA GLY A 68 5.98 -1.01 -14.27
C GLY A 68 6.38 -2.03 -15.33
N LEU A 69 6.19 -3.32 -15.07
CA LEU A 69 6.46 -4.40 -16.03
C LEU A 69 5.43 -4.49 -17.15
N LYS A 70 4.17 -4.12 -16.90
CA LYS A 70 3.11 -4.13 -17.94
C LYS A 70 3.19 -2.94 -18.90
N PHE A 71 3.94 -1.90 -18.54
CA PHE A 71 4.15 -0.70 -19.36
C PHE A 71 5.45 -0.76 -20.19
N PHE A 72 6.25 -1.82 -20.02
CA PHE A 72 7.41 -2.16 -20.85
C PHE A 72 7.01 -3.25 -21.84
#